data_AF-A0A8S1FAV8-F1
#
_entry.id   AF-A0A8S1FAV8-F1
#
_cell.length_a   1.000
_cell.length_b   1.000
_cell.length_c   1.000
_cell.angle_alpha   90.00
_cell.angle_beta   90.00
_cell.angle_gamma   90.00
#
_symmetry.space_group_name_H-M   'P 1'
#
loop_
_entity.id
_entity.type
_entity.pdbx_description
1 polymer ?
#
loop_
_entity_poly.entity_id
_entity_poly.type
_entity_poly.pdbx_seq_one_letter_code
_entity_poly.pdbx_strand_id
1 'polypeptide(L)'
;MRLWHIIIIVIIAVIDESDGRQRRHHRKRRFSRNFDEFYCGESANLQSEFDETRDSNFSRPSKIFSTQFNLALDNTICIKLQNIVHVLKYERLEQHYPIENSYTFAVPLIDTNCKCHCTGIGGNDVCNVEKYSDDRNCTSTSEYPTCYTRYHPAVAPIDCPVTSIPAKACCDIKLKPFAGKYYRAVKLSQPVSDLIISYSIYANNTGKMAKVFGPDEYRIILNKGKEQFELNEHHRIAVSLTAPPPHQQLREGVYYFAEDRQNELREGKINEITENDLDKLGWYRKTGSDWHVATSGLLLRNAHKVIIKNCKGQVHLDQFSGTNNFVLRGTHYNDSFTDKLVADNNYVRRVKVDEPNRVVTIFHEHGTTASIYLKTDSRPNLTKSQSSLSNFTGSITLDHDGNRMLNVTFFGVKGTVHIKMFENDRKTVATFACTAQFGTTVKDDGSRISLPATITQAQFVCILPDEQPTKKEICKWIPYEEKAMRIPRQEHTWSKGHSPCSSAECNGMTRGPSEWFPWLVDFDYLQSHNLGFGEWAKIGLHVALIAVVTLLLILVLTKCLIPLACCSLSIPFCRGGKKPSKY
;
A
#
# COMPACT_ATOMS: atom_id res chain seq x y z
N MET A 1 -11.83 -65.11 32.59
CA MET A 1 -11.19 -64.51 31.39
C MET A 1 -12.00 -64.67 30.09
N ARG A 2 -12.93 -65.63 29.94
CA ARG A 2 -13.73 -65.77 28.70
C ARG A 2 -14.90 -64.77 28.55
N LEU A 3 -15.36 -64.15 29.64
CA LEU A 3 -16.42 -63.13 29.59
C LEU A 3 -15.93 -61.76 29.08
N TRP A 4 -14.65 -61.44 29.31
CA TRP A 4 -14.05 -60.16 28.91
C TRP A 4 -13.78 -60.08 27.41
N HIS A 5 -13.43 -61.19 26.76
CA HIS A 5 -13.27 -61.23 25.31
C HIS A 5 -14.59 -61.10 24.54
N ILE A 6 -15.71 -61.56 25.11
CA ILE A 6 -17.03 -61.43 24.47
C ILE A 6 -17.49 -59.96 24.48
N ILE A 7 -17.20 -59.21 25.55
CA ILE A 7 -17.57 -57.80 25.65
C ILE A 7 -16.75 -56.94 24.68
N ILE A 8 -15.46 -57.25 24.49
CA ILE A 8 -14.61 -56.53 23.53
C ILE A 8 -15.02 -56.82 22.08
N ILE A 9 -15.43 -58.06 21.76
CA ILE A 9 -15.91 -58.41 20.41
C ILE A 9 -17.26 -57.72 20.12
N VAL A 10 -18.15 -57.61 21.10
CA VAL A 10 -19.44 -56.91 20.94
C VAL A 10 -19.23 -55.40 20.78
N ILE A 11 -18.27 -54.80 21.48
CA ILE A 11 -17.97 -53.35 21.34
C ILE A 11 -17.31 -53.05 19.99
N ILE A 12 -16.42 -53.92 19.49
CA ILE A 12 -15.81 -53.75 18.16
C ILE A 12 -16.85 -53.94 17.04
N ALA A 13 -17.79 -54.90 17.18
CA ALA A 13 -18.87 -55.10 16.21
C ALA A 13 -19.87 -53.92 16.17
N VAL A 14 -20.14 -53.26 17.31
CA VAL A 14 -21.04 -52.10 17.36
C VAL A 14 -20.36 -50.82 16.82
N ILE A 15 -19.03 -50.71 16.89
CA ILE A 15 -18.30 -49.58 16.31
C ILE A 15 -18.18 -49.74 14.78
N ASP A 16 -18.00 -50.96 14.27
CA ASP A 16 -17.90 -51.26 12.84
C ASP A 16 -19.26 -51.15 12.10
N GLU A 17 -20.38 -51.36 12.81
CA GLU A 17 -21.73 -51.15 12.25
C GLU A 17 -22.17 -49.66 12.25
N SER A 18 -21.42 -48.79 12.94
CA SER A 18 -21.66 -47.34 12.96
C SER A 18 -20.94 -46.57 11.83
N ASP A 19 -19.89 -47.15 11.24
CA ASP A 19 -19.12 -46.55 10.13
C ASP A 19 -19.58 -47.03 8.73
N GLY A 20 -20.38 -48.11 8.67
CA GLY A 20 -20.99 -48.63 7.44
C GLY A 20 -22.31 -47.97 7.03
N ARG A 21 -22.88 -47.07 7.85
CA ARG A 21 -24.21 -46.46 7.65
C ARG A 21 -24.21 -44.96 7.31
N GLN A 22 -23.08 -44.43 6.83
CA GLN A 22 -22.99 -43.07 6.27
C GLN A 22 -22.68 -43.01 4.76
N ARG A 23 -22.76 -44.14 4.04
CA ARG A 23 -22.65 -44.20 2.56
C ARG A 23 -23.82 -44.93 1.92
N ARG A 24 -25.04 -44.41 2.12
CA ARG A 24 -26.22 -44.67 1.26
C ARG A 24 -27.40 -43.79 1.67
N HIS A 25 -27.16 -42.51 1.94
CA HIS A 25 -28.22 -41.54 1.70
C HIS A 25 -28.32 -41.36 0.19
N HIS A 26 -29.26 -42.09 -0.41
CA HIS A 26 -30.01 -41.61 -1.55
C HIS A 26 -30.43 -40.18 -1.23
N ARG A 27 -29.64 -39.21 -1.67
CA ARG A 27 -30.04 -37.83 -1.80
C ARG A 27 -31.13 -37.88 -2.87
N LYS A 28 -32.37 -38.12 -2.44
CA LYS A 28 -33.56 -37.69 -3.16
C LYS A 28 -33.30 -36.22 -3.44
N ARG A 29 -32.75 -35.94 -4.62
CA ARG A 29 -32.62 -34.60 -5.17
C ARG A 29 -34.03 -34.05 -5.11
N ARG A 30 -34.29 -33.17 -4.13
CA ARG A 30 -35.29 -32.14 -4.35
C ARG A 30 -34.75 -31.40 -5.56
N PHE A 31 -35.27 -31.77 -6.73
CA PHE A 31 -35.22 -30.93 -7.90
C PHE A 31 -35.85 -29.61 -7.47
N SER A 32 -35.02 -28.65 -7.09
CA SER A 32 -35.40 -27.26 -7.20
C SER A 32 -35.75 -27.10 -8.67
N ARG A 33 -37.05 -26.98 -8.97
CA ARG A 33 -37.54 -26.63 -10.32
C ARG A 33 -37.25 -25.14 -10.55
N ASN A 34 -35.98 -24.75 -10.43
CA ASN A 34 -35.52 -23.55 -11.08
C ASN A 34 -35.28 -23.95 -12.53
N PHE A 35 -36.21 -23.57 -13.40
CA PHE A 35 -36.00 -23.64 -14.83
C PHE A 35 -34.93 -22.60 -15.17
N ASP A 36 -33.65 -22.99 -15.07
CA ASP A 36 -32.54 -22.15 -15.48
C ASP A 36 -32.64 -21.94 -16.99
N GLU A 37 -32.99 -20.73 -17.40
CA GLU A 37 -32.94 -20.31 -18.79
C GLU A 37 -31.45 -20.14 -19.18
N PHE A 38 -30.98 -20.97 -20.12
CA PHE A 38 -29.65 -20.81 -20.70
C PHE A 38 -29.74 -19.96 -21.97
N TYR A 39 -28.70 -19.17 -22.21
CA TYR A 39 -28.51 -18.39 -23.42
C TYR A 39 -27.39 -19.04 -24.22
N CYS A 40 -27.49 -18.97 -25.54
CA CYS A 40 -26.49 -19.50 -26.46
C CYS A 40 -25.96 -18.34 -27.30
N GLY A 41 -24.80 -17.81 -26.92
CA GLY A 41 -24.26 -16.61 -27.56
C GLY A 41 -23.37 -16.87 -28.75
N GLU A 42 -22.49 -17.88 -28.65
CA GLU A 42 -21.44 -18.07 -29.66
C GLU A 42 -21.89 -18.97 -30.82
N SER A 43 -21.67 -18.49 -32.04
CA SER A 43 -21.83 -19.30 -33.27
C SER A 43 -20.52 -19.99 -33.64
N ALA A 44 -20.60 -21.14 -34.30
CA ALA A 44 -19.39 -21.79 -34.81
C ALA A 44 -18.78 -20.98 -35.96
N ASN A 45 -17.46 -20.87 -35.95
CA ASN A 45 -16.68 -20.23 -37.00
C ASN A 45 -16.41 -21.18 -38.16
N LEU A 46 -16.26 -22.47 -37.87
CA LEU A 46 -15.97 -23.51 -38.85
C LEU A 46 -16.58 -24.84 -38.39
N GLN A 47 -17.14 -25.60 -39.35
CA GLN A 47 -17.54 -26.98 -39.16
C GLN A 47 -16.91 -27.82 -40.26
N SER A 48 -16.22 -28.89 -39.88
CA SER A 48 -15.63 -29.87 -40.79
C SER A 48 -16.03 -31.30 -40.42
N GLU A 49 -16.00 -32.18 -41.42
CA GLU A 49 -16.27 -33.60 -41.28
C GLU A 49 -15.05 -34.36 -41.82
N PHE A 50 -14.57 -35.35 -41.07
CA PHE A 50 -13.49 -36.22 -41.50
C PHE A 50 -13.72 -37.64 -41.01
N ASP A 51 -13.18 -38.59 -41.76
CA ASP A 51 -13.19 -40.01 -41.43
C ASP A 51 -11.95 -40.33 -40.59
N GLU A 52 -12.16 -40.85 -39.37
CA GLU A 52 -11.07 -41.29 -38.49
C GLU A 52 -11.12 -42.82 -38.34
N THR A 53 -10.00 -43.49 -38.62
CA THR A 53 -9.85 -44.93 -38.42
C THR A 53 -9.40 -45.20 -36.99
N ARG A 54 -10.27 -45.82 -36.17
CA ARG A 54 -9.91 -46.22 -34.80
C ARG A 54 -9.05 -47.50 -34.83
N ASP A 55 -8.02 -47.54 -33.98
CA ASP A 55 -7.06 -48.65 -33.84
C ASP A 55 -7.65 -49.96 -33.26
N SER A 56 -8.96 -50.02 -33.01
CA SER A 56 -9.62 -51.27 -32.60
C SER A 56 -9.92 -52.12 -33.82
N ASN A 57 -9.27 -53.29 -33.89
CA ASN A 57 -9.42 -54.33 -34.92
C ASN A 57 -10.82 -54.39 -35.57
N PHE A 58 -10.85 -54.13 -36.88
CA PHE A 58 -11.96 -54.28 -37.82
C PHE A 58 -13.15 -53.31 -37.74
N SER A 59 -13.16 -52.44 -38.75
CA SER A 59 -14.27 -52.15 -39.67
C SER A 59 -15.10 -50.87 -39.47
N ARG A 60 -15.01 -50.04 -40.53
CA ARG A 60 -15.65 -48.75 -40.85
C ARG A 60 -15.00 -47.51 -40.23
N PRO A 61 -14.57 -46.55 -41.06
CA PRO A 61 -14.21 -45.23 -40.55
C PRO A 61 -15.42 -44.65 -39.83
N SER A 62 -15.21 -44.18 -38.60
CA SER A 62 -16.24 -43.41 -37.89
C SER A 62 -16.15 -41.97 -38.36
N LYS A 63 -17.26 -41.43 -38.82
CA LYS A 63 -17.38 -40.01 -39.16
C LYS A 63 -17.23 -39.19 -37.88
N ILE A 64 -16.26 -38.29 -37.86
CA ILE A 64 -16.04 -37.35 -36.77
C ILE A 64 -16.30 -35.95 -37.29
N PHE A 65 -17.07 -35.20 -36.51
CA PHE A 65 -17.39 -33.81 -36.78
C PHE A 65 -16.54 -32.93 -35.89
N SER A 66 -15.84 -31.98 -36.49
CA SER A 66 -15.08 -30.98 -35.77
C SER A 66 -15.74 -29.62 -35.93
N THR A 67 -15.98 -28.94 -34.81
CA THR A 67 -16.58 -27.60 -34.79
C THR A 67 -15.68 -26.66 -34.00
N GLN A 68 -15.36 -25.52 -34.60
CA GLN A 68 -14.49 -24.51 -33.99
C GLN A 68 -15.31 -23.30 -33.52
N PHE A 69 -15.02 -22.83 -32.31
CA PHE A 69 -15.62 -21.66 -31.68
C PHE A 69 -14.53 -20.71 -31.17
N ASN A 70 -14.87 -19.43 -31.04
CA ASN A 70 -14.06 -18.43 -30.37
C ASN A 70 -14.82 -17.93 -29.14
N LEU A 71 -14.57 -18.54 -27.98
CA LEU A 71 -15.30 -18.24 -26.76
C LEU A 71 -14.65 -17.08 -26.01
N ALA A 72 -15.40 -15.98 -25.86
CA ALA A 72 -15.02 -14.85 -25.03
C ALA A 72 -15.59 -14.96 -23.60
N LEU A 73 -15.07 -14.15 -22.68
CA LEU A 73 -15.43 -14.17 -21.26
C LEU A 73 -16.94 -13.90 -21.04
N ASP A 74 -17.54 -14.58 -20.07
CA ASP A 74 -18.97 -14.52 -19.72
C ASP A 74 -19.94 -15.04 -20.81
N ASN A 75 -19.42 -15.58 -21.91
CA ASN A 75 -20.20 -16.12 -23.02
C ASN A 75 -20.29 -17.66 -23.00
N THR A 76 -21.15 -18.19 -23.87
CA THR A 76 -21.65 -19.57 -23.84
C THR A 76 -21.69 -20.19 -25.23
N ILE A 77 -21.19 -21.42 -25.33
CA ILE A 77 -21.37 -22.29 -26.49
C ILE A 77 -22.47 -23.29 -26.16
N CYS A 78 -23.45 -23.41 -27.06
CA CYS A 78 -24.46 -24.45 -27.01
C CYS A 78 -24.34 -25.37 -28.22
N ILE A 79 -24.18 -26.66 -27.96
CA ILE A 79 -24.27 -27.68 -28.99
C ILE A 79 -25.40 -28.65 -28.65
N LYS A 80 -26.30 -28.85 -29.61
CA LYS A 80 -27.38 -29.82 -29.49
C LYS A 80 -26.98 -31.09 -30.22
N LEU A 81 -26.89 -32.18 -29.46
CA LEU A 81 -26.68 -33.53 -29.95
C LEU A 81 -27.96 -34.31 -29.65
N GLN A 82 -28.68 -34.71 -30.71
CA GLN A 82 -29.99 -35.34 -30.60
C GLN A 82 -30.98 -34.48 -29.79
N ASN A 83 -31.43 -34.96 -28.62
CA ASN A 83 -32.38 -34.28 -27.74
C ASN A 83 -31.73 -33.58 -26.53
N ILE A 84 -30.40 -33.53 -26.49
CA ILE A 84 -29.62 -33.03 -25.36
C ILE A 84 -28.82 -31.80 -25.81
N VAL A 85 -28.82 -30.77 -24.98
CA VAL A 85 -28.04 -29.55 -25.19
C VAL A 85 -26.87 -29.53 -24.20
N HIS A 86 -25.67 -29.48 -24.74
CA HIS A 86 -24.43 -29.31 -23.99
C HIS A 86 -24.08 -27.84 -23.99
N VAL A 87 -23.80 -27.29 -22.81
CA VAL A 87 -23.49 -25.88 -22.61
C VAL A 87 -22.11 -25.76 -21.98
N LEU A 88 -21.21 -25.04 -22.66
CA LEU A 88 -19.90 -24.65 -22.15
C LEU A 88 -19.91 -23.14 -21.93
N LYS A 89 -19.61 -22.68 -20.72
CA LYS A 89 -19.57 -21.26 -20.38
C LYS A 89 -18.18 -20.87 -19.91
N TYR A 90 -17.65 -19.77 -20.43
CA TYR A 90 -16.44 -19.17 -19.91
C TYR A 90 -16.81 -18.32 -18.69
N GLU A 91 -16.57 -18.86 -17.50
CA GLU A 91 -17.00 -18.24 -16.24
C GLU A 91 -16.10 -17.09 -15.80
N ARG A 92 -14.78 -17.31 -15.82
CA ARG A 92 -13.82 -16.35 -15.25
C ARG A 92 -12.40 -16.59 -15.72
N LEU A 93 -11.66 -15.49 -15.82
CA LEU A 93 -10.22 -15.48 -16.03
C LEU A 93 -9.54 -15.02 -14.73
N GLU A 94 -8.69 -15.88 -14.19
CA GLU A 94 -7.96 -15.66 -12.94
C GLU A 94 -6.47 -15.56 -13.23
N GLN A 95 -5.79 -14.62 -12.58
CA GLN A 95 -4.32 -14.61 -12.51
C GLN A 95 -3.89 -14.82 -11.07
N HIS A 96 -3.12 -15.87 -10.85
CA HIS A 96 -2.57 -16.25 -9.56
C HIS A 96 -1.12 -15.80 -9.45
N TYR A 97 -0.88 -14.77 -8.65
CA TYR A 97 0.43 -14.20 -8.37
C TYR A 97 1.02 -14.85 -7.11
N PRO A 98 2.17 -15.54 -7.21
CA PRO A 98 2.86 -16.06 -6.04
C PRO A 98 3.43 -14.92 -5.20
N ILE A 99 3.28 -15.02 -3.87
CA ILE A 99 3.87 -14.10 -2.89
C ILE A 99 5.27 -14.59 -2.53
N GLU A 100 6.30 -13.89 -3.01
CA GLU A 100 7.70 -14.24 -2.75
C GLU A 100 8.08 -13.96 -1.29
N ASN A 101 7.72 -12.78 -0.80
CA ASN A 101 8.04 -12.29 0.53
C ASN A 101 6.99 -11.29 0.99
N SER A 102 6.80 -11.22 2.30
CA SER A 102 5.85 -10.31 2.95
C SER A 102 6.43 -9.73 4.23
N TYR A 103 6.07 -8.49 4.54
CA TYR A 103 6.45 -7.84 5.80
C TYR A 103 5.37 -6.85 6.25
N THR A 104 5.32 -6.59 7.55
CA THR A 104 4.36 -5.65 8.14
C THR A 104 5.04 -4.31 8.38
N PHE A 105 4.37 -3.22 7.99
CA PHE A 105 4.87 -1.87 8.15
C PHE A 105 3.76 -0.91 8.57
N ALA A 106 4.14 0.27 9.00
CA ALA A 106 3.20 1.35 9.28
C ALA A 106 3.75 2.67 8.76
N VAL A 107 2.86 3.62 8.54
CA VAL A 107 3.27 5.01 8.41
C VAL A 107 3.54 5.52 9.83
N PRO A 108 4.75 6.03 10.11
CA PRO A 108 5.05 6.56 11.43
C PRO A 108 4.51 7.98 11.61
N LEU A 109 3.97 8.22 12.80
CA LEU A 109 3.90 9.55 13.40
C LEU A 109 5.23 9.82 14.10
N ILE A 110 5.91 10.88 13.65
CA ILE A 110 7.19 11.33 14.19
C ILE A 110 6.93 12.50 15.14
N ASP A 111 7.55 12.41 16.31
CA ASP A 111 7.58 13.45 17.32
C ASP A 111 9.03 13.73 17.72
N THR A 112 9.45 14.99 17.60
CA THR A 112 10.84 15.42 17.77
C THR A 112 10.96 16.32 19.00
N ASN A 113 11.90 15.98 19.87
CA ASN A 113 12.23 16.80 21.02
C ASN A 113 13.70 17.22 20.95
N CYS A 114 13.96 18.41 20.40
CA CYS A 114 15.31 18.97 20.35
C CYS A 114 15.60 19.91 21.51
N LYS A 115 16.83 19.85 22.01
CA LYS A 115 17.42 20.77 22.99
C LYS A 115 18.62 21.46 22.36
N CYS A 116 18.78 22.75 22.62
CA CYS A 116 19.93 23.52 22.21
C CYS A 116 20.81 23.85 23.44
N HIS A 117 22.13 23.74 23.29
CA HIS A 117 23.09 24.08 24.33
C HIS A 117 24.07 25.14 23.79
N CYS A 118 24.13 26.28 24.48
CA CYS A 118 25.11 27.32 24.18
C CYS A 118 26.47 26.93 24.77
N THR A 119 27.49 26.87 23.92
CA THR A 119 28.86 26.61 24.37
C THR A 119 29.33 27.74 25.32
N GLY A 120 29.86 27.36 26.48
CA GLY A 120 30.36 28.31 27.49
C GLY A 120 29.33 28.81 28.52
N ILE A 121 28.11 28.24 28.56
CA ILE A 121 27.15 28.45 29.66
C ILE A 121 26.67 27.11 30.21
N GLY A 122 26.77 26.95 31.53
CA GLY A 122 26.10 25.90 32.29
C GLY A 122 27.04 24.76 32.67
N GLY A 123 27.06 24.43 33.97
CA GLY A 123 27.97 23.41 34.53
C GLY A 123 27.66 21.95 34.15
N ASN A 124 26.60 21.68 33.39
CA ASN A 124 26.26 20.34 32.89
C ASN A 124 26.04 20.40 31.38
N ASP A 125 26.86 19.68 30.61
CA ASP A 125 26.66 19.51 29.16
C ASP A 125 25.39 18.66 28.92
N VAL A 126 24.24 19.33 28.85
CA VAL A 126 22.93 18.72 28.61
C VAL A 126 22.87 18.07 27.22
N CYS A 127 23.74 18.51 26.30
CA CYS A 127 23.80 18.05 24.92
C CYS A 127 25.22 17.56 24.57
N ASN A 128 25.55 16.36 25.07
CA ASN A 128 26.82 15.73 24.78
C ASN A 128 26.71 14.61 23.74
N VAL A 129 27.83 14.36 23.05
CA VAL A 129 27.96 13.31 22.03
C VAL A 129 27.77 11.93 22.66
N GLU A 130 28.25 11.70 23.88
CA GLU A 130 28.18 10.39 24.52
C GLU A 130 26.73 9.91 24.75
N LYS A 131 25.80 10.82 25.01
CA LYS A 131 24.39 10.50 25.24
C LYS A 131 23.55 10.54 23.97
N TYR A 132 23.88 11.43 23.04
CA TYR A 132 23.08 11.69 21.84
C TYR A 132 23.74 11.21 20.55
N SER A 133 24.76 10.36 20.64
CA SER A 133 25.45 9.80 19.48
C SER A 133 24.49 9.09 18.52
N ASP A 134 24.88 9.06 17.25
CA ASP A 134 24.05 8.52 16.16
C ASP A 134 23.88 7.00 16.19
N ASP A 135 24.59 6.31 17.08
CA ASP A 135 24.50 4.86 17.31
C ASP A 135 23.64 4.49 18.52
N ARG A 136 23.19 5.47 19.33
CA ARG A 136 22.40 5.22 20.55
C ARG A 136 20.91 5.40 20.33
N ASN A 137 20.10 4.75 21.15
CA ASN A 137 18.65 4.89 21.14
C ASN A 137 18.20 5.59 22.43
N CYS A 138 17.19 6.44 22.34
CA CYS A 138 16.57 7.03 23.51
C CYS A 138 15.60 6.04 24.16
N THR A 139 15.14 6.35 25.38
CA THR A 139 14.23 5.48 26.13
C THR A 139 12.89 5.36 25.41
N SER A 140 12.54 4.13 25.00
CA SER A 140 11.22 3.83 24.43
C SER A 140 10.14 3.83 25.52
N THR A 141 8.92 4.22 25.16
CA THR A 141 7.76 4.17 26.04
C THR A 141 6.65 3.35 25.39
N SER A 142 5.61 3.01 26.15
CA SER A 142 4.43 2.31 25.58
C SER A 142 3.73 3.14 24.50
N GLU A 143 3.79 4.47 24.58
CA GLU A 143 3.24 5.37 23.57
C GLU A 143 4.15 5.46 22.33
N TYR A 144 5.47 5.50 22.54
CA TYR A 144 6.47 5.62 21.48
C TYR A 144 7.42 4.41 21.54
N PRO A 145 7.08 3.31 20.82
CA PRO A 145 7.85 2.08 20.89
C PRO A 145 9.26 2.21 20.28
N THR A 146 9.50 3.20 19.43
CA THR A 146 10.78 3.42 18.75
C THR A 146 11.30 4.82 19.02
N CYS A 147 12.57 4.93 19.41
CA CYS A 147 13.19 6.20 19.80
C CYS A 147 14.67 6.23 19.37
N TYR A 148 15.07 7.26 18.63
CA TYR A 148 16.45 7.46 18.17
C TYR A 148 17.00 8.82 18.62
N THR A 149 18.29 8.89 18.91
CA THR A 149 18.98 10.14 19.23
C THR A 149 19.71 10.70 17.99
N ARG A 150 19.77 12.02 17.90
CA ARG A 150 20.59 12.72 16.88
C ARG A 150 21.32 13.89 17.51
N TYR A 151 22.63 13.93 17.30
CA TYR A 151 23.49 15.03 17.68
C TYR A 151 23.80 15.95 16.48
N HIS A 152 23.62 17.24 16.67
CA HIS A 152 23.96 18.29 15.72
C HIS A 152 25.11 19.13 16.31
N PRO A 153 26.37 18.90 15.85
CA PRO A 153 27.56 19.51 16.46
C PRO A 153 27.67 21.02 16.26
N ALA A 154 27.08 21.54 15.18
CA ALA A 154 27.19 22.94 14.82
C ALA A 154 25.85 23.47 14.32
N VAL A 155 25.19 24.26 15.16
CA VAL A 155 23.98 25.04 14.84
C VAL A 155 24.22 26.53 15.11
N ALA A 156 23.43 27.38 14.48
CA ALA A 156 23.55 28.82 14.66
C ALA A 156 23.35 29.21 16.14
N PRO A 157 24.29 29.94 16.77
CA PRO A 157 24.25 30.30 18.19
C PRO A 157 23.33 31.51 18.44
N ILE A 158 22.08 31.41 17.98
CA ILE A 158 21.10 32.48 18.12
C ILE A 158 20.65 32.57 19.58
N ASP A 159 20.75 33.77 20.15
CA ASP A 159 20.48 34.09 21.56
C ASP A 159 21.42 33.43 22.59
N CYS A 160 22.62 33.04 22.16
CA CYS A 160 23.73 32.64 23.03
C CYS A 160 24.62 33.85 23.38
N PRO A 161 25.30 33.85 24.55
CA PRO A 161 26.20 34.94 24.97
C PRO A 161 27.43 35.08 24.07
N VAL A 162 27.90 33.95 23.52
CA VAL A 162 29.06 33.82 22.67
C VAL A 162 28.54 33.39 21.31
N THR A 163 28.64 34.30 20.35
CA THR A 163 28.15 34.08 18.97
C THR A 163 29.27 33.62 18.03
N SER A 164 30.52 33.68 18.47
CA SER A 164 31.70 33.22 17.71
C SER A 164 31.87 31.70 17.70
N ILE A 165 31.23 31.00 18.64
CA ILE A 165 31.27 29.54 18.76
C ILE A 165 29.89 29.00 18.39
N PRO A 166 29.80 27.98 17.51
CA PRO A 166 28.51 27.37 17.21
C PRO A 166 27.89 26.74 18.46
N ALA A 167 26.57 26.79 18.53
CA ALA A 167 25.83 26.06 19.55
C ALA A 167 25.69 24.58 19.13
N LYS A 168 25.35 23.72 20.09
CA LYS A 168 25.08 22.30 19.88
C LYS A 168 23.58 22.06 19.97
N ALA A 169 23.05 21.10 19.21
CA ALA A 169 21.67 20.65 19.39
C ALA A 169 21.55 19.13 19.47
N CYS A 170 20.70 18.64 20.37
CA CYS A 170 20.49 17.23 20.65
C CYS A 170 19.00 16.92 20.56
N CYS A 171 18.64 15.93 19.76
CA CYS A 171 17.24 15.61 19.47
C CYS A 171 16.91 14.16 19.78
N ASP A 172 15.76 13.96 20.42
CA ASP A 172 15.10 12.66 20.51
C ASP A 172 14.04 12.58 19.40
N ILE A 173 14.16 11.59 18.52
CA ILE A 173 13.21 11.30 17.43
C ILE A 173 12.38 10.10 17.86
N LYS A 174 11.12 10.34 18.19
CA LYS A 174 10.17 9.33 18.68
C LYS A 174 9.21 8.94 17.58
N LEU A 175 8.97 7.65 17.40
CA LEU A 175 8.08 7.13 16.37
C LEU A 175 7.01 6.24 16.98
N LYS A 176 5.80 6.33 16.42
CA LYS A 176 4.70 5.39 16.67
C LYS A 176 3.85 5.20 15.41
N PRO A 177 3.16 4.06 15.23
CA PRO A 177 2.23 3.90 14.11
C PRO A 177 1.15 4.99 14.11
N PHE A 178 0.98 5.68 12.99
CA PHE A 178 -0.02 6.73 12.87
C PHE A 178 -1.43 6.14 12.98
N ALA A 179 -2.25 6.70 13.88
CA ALA A 179 -3.61 6.23 14.18
C ALA A 179 -3.71 4.72 14.54
N GLY A 180 -2.61 4.09 14.96
CA GLY A 180 -2.56 2.64 15.21
C GLY A 180 -2.77 1.77 13.96
N LYS A 181 -2.78 2.36 12.76
CA LYS A 181 -2.94 1.64 11.50
C LYS A 181 -1.62 1.01 11.06
N TYR A 182 -1.69 -0.18 10.50
CA TYR A 182 -0.55 -0.86 9.90
C TYR A 182 -1.01 -1.69 8.70
N TYR A 183 -0.04 -2.01 7.85
CA TYR A 183 -0.23 -2.54 6.52
C TYR A 183 0.67 -3.76 6.32
N ARG A 184 0.25 -4.64 5.43
CA ARG A 184 1.03 -5.78 4.96
C ARG A 184 1.52 -5.49 3.56
N ALA A 185 2.84 -5.52 3.37
CA ALA A 185 3.48 -5.47 2.07
C ALA A 185 3.71 -6.90 1.56
N VAL A 186 3.45 -7.14 0.28
CA VAL A 186 3.64 -8.42 -0.41
C VAL A 186 4.34 -8.18 -1.74
N LYS A 187 5.41 -8.94 -2.01
CA LYS A 187 6.08 -8.93 -3.32
C LYS A 187 5.44 -9.99 -4.21
N LEU A 188 4.91 -9.54 -5.34
CA LEU A 188 4.26 -10.38 -6.34
C LEU A 188 5.25 -10.70 -7.46
N SER A 189 5.33 -12.00 -7.80
CA SER A 189 6.10 -12.54 -8.92
C SER A 189 5.21 -12.81 -10.13
N GLN A 190 5.79 -13.36 -11.20
CA GLN A 190 5.06 -13.65 -12.43
C GLN A 190 3.80 -14.50 -12.20
N PRO A 191 2.63 -14.14 -12.77
CA PRO A 191 1.40 -14.87 -12.54
C PRO A 191 1.28 -16.15 -13.37
N VAL A 192 0.50 -17.10 -12.84
CA VAL A 192 -0.11 -18.18 -13.62
C VAL A 192 -1.53 -17.77 -14.00
N SER A 193 -1.85 -17.85 -15.29
CA SER A 193 -3.17 -17.48 -15.80
C SER A 193 -4.06 -18.71 -15.99
N ASP A 194 -5.18 -18.73 -15.30
CA ASP A 194 -6.17 -19.81 -15.30
C ASP A 194 -7.46 -19.34 -15.97
N LEU A 195 -7.88 -20.06 -17.00
CA LEU A 195 -9.17 -19.89 -17.66
C LEU A 195 -10.14 -20.95 -17.11
N ILE A 196 -11.27 -20.51 -16.57
CA ILE A 196 -12.24 -21.42 -15.94
C ILE A 196 -13.50 -21.53 -16.80
N ILE A 197 -13.82 -22.77 -17.22
CA ILE A 197 -15.01 -23.11 -17.99
C ILE A 197 -15.95 -23.94 -17.12
N SER A 198 -17.24 -23.59 -17.13
CA SER A 198 -18.27 -24.47 -16.59
C SER A 198 -18.95 -25.26 -17.70
N TYR A 199 -19.20 -26.54 -17.42
CA TYR A 199 -19.90 -27.45 -18.31
C TYR A 199 -21.23 -27.88 -17.68
N SER A 200 -22.31 -27.81 -18.45
CA SER A 200 -23.65 -28.21 -18.03
C SER A 200 -24.39 -28.94 -19.15
N ILE A 201 -25.34 -29.80 -18.78
CA ILE A 201 -26.20 -30.53 -19.73
C ILE A 201 -27.66 -30.19 -19.44
N TYR A 202 -28.39 -29.87 -20.50
CA TYR A 202 -29.81 -29.62 -20.47
C TYR A 202 -30.54 -30.63 -21.36
N ALA A 203 -31.63 -31.19 -20.84
CA ALA A 203 -32.52 -32.06 -21.61
C ALA A 203 -33.94 -31.55 -21.51
N ASN A 204 -34.75 -31.85 -22.53
CA ASN A 204 -36.16 -31.52 -22.51
C ASN A 204 -36.90 -32.43 -21.52
N ASN A 205 -37.49 -31.84 -20.49
CA ASN A 205 -38.34 -32.53 -19.53
C ASN A 205 -39.73 -31.88 -19.54
N THR A 206 -40.75 -32.59 -20.01
CA THR A 206 -42.15 -32.10 -20.05
C THR A 206 -42.36 -30.80 -20.85
N GLY A 207 -41.61 -30.60 -21.94
CA GLY A 207 -41.75 -29.43 -22.83
C GLY A 207 -40.94 -28.21 -22.41
N LYS A 208 -40.20 -28.28 -21.30
CA LYS A 208 -39.24 -27.26 -20.86
C LYS A 208 -37.85 -27.88 -20.73
N MET A 209 -36.84 -27.13 -21.15
CA MET A 209 -35.45 -27.56 -20.93
C MET A 209 -35.12 -27.46 -19.44
N ALA A 210 -34.56 -28.52 -18.88
CA ALA A 210 -34.10 -28.57 -17.49
C ALA A 210 -32.64 -28.99 -17.45
N LYS A 211 -31.86 -28.39 -16.54
CA LYS A 211 -30.48 -28.79 -16.27
C LYS A 211 -30.49 -30.18 -15.63
N VAL A 212 -29.83 -31.14 -16.28
CA VAL A 212 -29.73 -32.54 -15.84
C VAL A 212 -28.37 -32.84 -15.22
N PHE A 213 -27.33 -32.10 -15.62
CA PHE A 213 -25.95 -32.26 -15.17
C PHE A 213 -25.23 -30.90 -15.04
N GLY A 214 -24.25 -30.84 -14.14
CA GLY A 214 -23.40 -29.67 -13.90
C GLY A 214 -24.03 -28.63 -12.95
N PRO A 215 -23.37 -27.47 -12.76
CA PRO A 215 -22.15 -27.06 -13.45
C PRO A 215 -20.88 -27.73 -12.89
N ASP A 216 -20.11 -28.35 -13.77
CA ASP A 216 -18.76 -28.86 -13.46
C ASP A 216 -17.72 -27.86 -13.96
N GLU A 217 -16.75 -27.50 -13.12
CA GLU A 217 -15.72 -26.52 -13.46
C GLU A 217 -14.44 -27.20 -13.96
N TYR A 218 -13.95 -26.74 -15.10
CA TYR A 218 -12.66 -27.12 -15.69
C TYR A 218 -11.73 -25.92 -15.64
N ARG A 219 -10.54 -26.11 -15.10
CA ARG A 219 -9.50 -25.08 -14.98
C ARG A 219 -8.41 -25.35 -16.00
N ILE A 220 -8.28 -24.45 -16.96
CA ILE A 220 -7.31 -24.54 -18.06
C ILE A 220 -6.16 -23.58 -17.78
N ILE A 221 -4.93 -24.08 -17.78
CA ILE A 221 -3.74 -23.27 -17.51
C ILE A 221 -3.20 -22.71 -18.82
N LEU A 222 -3.37 -21.41 -19.06
CA LEU A 222 -3.03 -20.77 -20.34
C LEU A 222 -1.52 -20.81 -20.66
N ASN A 223 -0.67 -20.87 -19.64
CA ASN A 223 0.78 -20.87 -19.81
C ASN A 223 1.32 -22.21 -20.37
N LYS A 224 0.51 -23.28 -20.40
CA LYS A 224 0.92 -24.62 -20.87
C LYS A 224 0.62 -24.89 -22.35
N GLY A 225 0.04 -23.92 -23.06
CA GLY A 225 -0.32 -24.05 -24.47
C GLY A 225 -1.69 -24.68 -24.66
N LYS A 226 -1.77 -25.76 -25.44
CA LYS A 226 -3.04 -26.43 -25.79
C LYS A 226 -3.43 -27.47 -24.74
N GLU A 227 -4.65 -27.36 -24.22
CA GLU A 227 -5.22 -28.30 -23.27
C GLU A 227 -6.32 -29.15 -23.92
N GLN A 228 -6.41 -30.43 -23.57
CA GLN A 228 -7.40 -31.36 -24.12
C GLN A 228 -8.03 -32.18 -23.01
N PHE A 229 -9.36 -32.29 -23.03
CA PHE A 229 -10.13 -33.13 -22.12
C PHE A 229 -11.36 -33.72 -22.82
N GLU A 230 -11.90 -34.81 -22.29
CA GLU A 230 -13.09 -35.46 -22.84
C GLU A 230 -14.29 -35.31 -21.90
N LEU A 231 -15.44 -34.97 -22.47
CA LEU A 231 -16.73 -34.97 -21.80
C LEU A 231 -17.45 -36.26 -22.20
N ASN A 232 -17.73 -37.15 -21.25
CA ASN A 232 -18.20 -38.52 -21.52
C ASN A 232 -19.56 -38.87 -20.88
N GLU A 233 -20.27 -37.90 -20.30
CA GLU A 233 -21.48 -38.15 -19.50
C GLU A 233 -22.69 -38.66 -20.31
N HIS A 234 -22.91 -38.15 -21.52
CA HIS A 234 -24.04 -38.56 -22.39
C HIS A 234 -23.60 -38.80 -23.84
N HIS A 235 -22.73 -37.94 -24.33
CA HIS A 235 -22.08 -38.06 -25.62
C HIS A 235 -20.58 -37.87 -25.39
N ARG A 236 -19.75 -38.60 -26.15
CA ARG A 236 -18.31 -38.40 -26.16
C ARG A 236 -18.00 -37.13 -26.96
N ILE A 237 -17.49 -36.12 -26.26
CA ILE A 237 -17.09 -34.85 -26.85
C ILE A 237 -15.65 -34.59 -26.42
N ALA A 238 -14.72 -34.64 -27.36
CA ALA A 238 -13.35 -34.23 -27.08
C ALA A 238 -13.23 -32.71 -27.26
N VAL A 239 -12.81 -32.02 -26.20
CA VAL A 239 -12.63 -30.58 -26.15
C VAL A 239 -11.14 -30.29 -26.20
N SER A 240 -10.73 -29.49 -27.18
CA SER A 240 -9.38 -28.95 -27.28
C SER A 240 -9.44 -27.44 -27.19
N LEU A 241 -8.77 -26.86 -26.20
CA LEU A 241 -8.78 -25.43 -25.95
C LEU A 241 -7.38 -24.83 -26.10
N THR A 242 -7.31 -23.68 -26.75
CA THR A 242 -6.12 -22.84 -26.82
C THR A 242 -6.53 -21.38 -26.65
N ALA A 243 -5.88 -20.65 -25.75
CA ALA A 243 -6.08 -19.20 -25.62
C ALA A 243 -4.76 -18.50 -25.32
N PRO A 244 -4.55 -17.26 -25.80
CA PRO A 244 -3.39 -16.48 -25.42
C PRO A 244 -3.52 -15.99 -23.96
N PRO A 245 -2.38 -15.73 -23.28
CA PRO A 245 -2.40 -15.10 -21.97
C PRO A 245 -3.02 -13.69 -22.05
N PRO A 246 -3.62 -13.19 -20.96
CA PRO A 246 -4.21 -11.86 -20.91
C PRO A 246 -3.23 -10.76 -21.29
N HIS A 247 -3.70 -9.79 -22.07
CA HIS A 247 -2.89 -8.64 -22.50
C HIS A 247 -2.52 -7.70 -21.36
N GLN A 248 -3.33 -7.66 -20.31
CA GLN A 248 -3.12 -6.82 -19.13
C GLN A 248 -2.76 -7.71 -17.95
N GLN A 249 -1.74 -7.31 -17.21
CA GLN A 249 -1.27 -7.99 -16.01
C GLN A 249 -0.69 -6.95 -15.05
N LEU A 250 -0.72 -7.27 -13.76
CA LEU A 250 0.03 -6.51 -12.78
C LEU A 250 1.52 -6.66 -13.06
N ARG A 251 2.27 -5.60 -12.78
CA ARG A 251 3.72 -5.64 -12.87
C ARG A 251 4.25 -6.42 -11.67
N GLU A 252 5.36 -7.11 -11.88
CA GLU A 252 6.11 -7.68 -10.77
C GLU A 252 6.59 -6.55 -9.86
N GLY A 253 6.42 -6.71 -8.56
CA GLY A 253 6.71 -5.64 -7.61
C GLY A 253 6.03 -5.79 -6.28
N VAL A 254 6.21 -4.78 -5.43
CA VAL A 254 5.66 -4.75 -4.08
C VAL A 254 4.31 -4.03 -4.08
N TYR A 255 3.32 -4.70 -3.53
CA TYR A 255 1.98 -4.18 -3.29
C TYR A 255 1.68 -4.23 -1.80
N TYR A 256 0.63 -3.56 -1.37
CA TYR A 256 0.25 -3.58 0.04
C TYR A 256 -1.25 -3.48 0.25
N PHE A 257 -1.70 -3.91 1.42
CA PHE A 257 -3.08 -3.78 1.87
C PHE A 257 -3.10 -3.50 3.37
N ALA A 258 -4.20 -2.92 3.85
CA ALA A 258 -4.40 -2.73 5.28
C ALA A 258 -4.74 -4.08 5.92
N GLU A 259 -4.20 -4.36 7.11
CA GLU A 259 -4.37 -5.66 7.77
C GLU A 259 -5.86 -6.03 7.96
N ASP A 260 -6.70 -5.03 8.25
CA ASP A 260 -8.15 -5.17 8.42
C ASP A 260 -8.89 -5.38 7.10
N ARG A 261 -8.27 -5.08 5.95
CA ARG A 261 -8.91 -5.10 4.62
C ARG A 261 -7.99 -5.68 3.55
N GLN A 262 -7.86 -7.00 3.59
CA GLN A 262 -7.04 -7.76 2.63
C GLN A 262 -7.47 -7.61 1.16
N ASN A 263 -8.74 -7.28 0.89
CA ASN A 263 -9.25 -7.12 -0.48
C ASN A 263 -8.87 -5.76 -1.12
N GLU A 264 -8.36 -4.81 -0.32
CA GLU A 264 -7.97 -3.47 -0.79
C GLU A 264 -6.47 -3.43 -1.10
N LEU A 265 -6.03 -4.24 -2.07
CA LEU A 265 -4.66 -4.21 -2.56
C LEU A 265 -4.37 -2.88 -3.26
N ARG A 266 -3.25 -2.25 -2.93
CA ARG A 266 -2.83 -0.92 -3.41
C ARG A 266 -1.50 -1.01 -4.13
N GLU A 267 -1.38 -0.20 -5.18
CA GLU A 267 -0.15 0.01 -5.93
C GLU A 267 0.50 1.32 -5.47
N GLY A 268 1.74 1.25 -5.00
CA GLY A 268 2.46 2.41 -4.47
C GLY A 268 3.97 2.22 -4.50
N LYS A 269 4.70 3.32 -4.28
CA LYS A 269 6.16 3.28 -4.14
C LYS A 269 6.51 2.72 -2.76
N ILE A 270 6.81 1.43 -2.68
CA ILE A 270 7.08 0.72 -1.43
C ILE A 270 8.43 0.02 -1.55
N ASN A 271 9.15 -0.05 -0.43
CA ASN A 271 10.42 -0.76 -0.35
C ASN A 271 10.23 -2.27 -0.53
N GLU A 272 11.19 -2.91 -1.20
CA GLU A 272 11.39 -4.34 -1.03
C GLU A 272 11.88 -4.68 0.38
N ILE A 273 11.83 -5.96 0.77
CA ILE A 273 12.27 -6.40 2.10
C ILE A 273 13.76 -6.09 2.37
N THR A 274 14.60 -6.06 1.34
CA THR A 274 16.03 -5.72 1.45
C THR A 274 16.32 -4.23 1.22
N GLU A 275 15.34 -3.46 0.76
CA GLU A 275 15.46 -2.04 0.45
C GLU A 275 15.03 -1.18 1.65
N ASN A 276 15.67 -0.03 1.86
CA ASN A 276 15.41 0.86 3.01
C ASN A 276 15.37 2.34 2.60
N ASP A 277 14.76 2.65 1.46
CA ASP A 277 14.61 4.03 0.97
C ASP A 277 13.53 4.76 1.79
N LEU A 278 13.83 5.95 2.30
CA LEU A 278 12.86 6.75 3.06
C LEU A 278 11.80 7.38 2.15
N ASP A 279 12.13 7.67 0.89
CA ASP A 279 11.21 8.23 -0.11
C ASP A 279 10.10 7.26 -0.53
N LYS A 280 10.22 5.98 -0.16
CA LYS A 280 9.23 4.92 -0.38
C LYS A 280 8.51 4.56 0.92
N LEU A 281 7.36 3.91 0.83
CA LEU A 281 6.69 3.32 1.99
C LEU A 281 7.46 2.08 2.49
N GLY A 282 7.16 1.65 3.72
CA GLY A 282 7.65 0.36 4.24
C GLY A 282 9.02 0.38 4.92
N TRP A 283 9.60 1.54 5.22
CA TRP A 283 10.85 1.64 6.00
C TRP A 283 10.65 1.49 7.52
N TYR A 284 9.45 1.77 8.04
CA TYR A 284 9.08 1.56 9.45
C TYR A 284 8.33 0.24 9.62
N ARG A 285 9.04 -0.78 10.13
CA ARG A 285 8.64 -2.19 10.06
C ARG A 285 8.38 -2.78 11.42
N LYS A 286 7.56 -3.83 11.45
CA LYS A 286 7.29 -4.63 12.65
C LYS A 286 8.00 -5.98 12.55
N THR A 287 8.79 -6.32 13.56
CA THR A 287 9.39 -7.66 13.76
C THR A 287 8.91 -8.20 15.09
N GLY A 288 8.12 -9.28 15.07
CA GLY A 288 7.48 -9.79 16.28
C GLY A 288 6.51 -8.77 16.86
N SER A 289 6.72 -8.35 18.11
CA SER A 289 5.98 -7.27 18.76
C SER A 289 6.53 -5.88 18.45
N ASP A 290 7.76 -5.79 17.98
CA ASP A 290 8.56 -4.57 18.07
C ASP A 290 8.60 -3.82 16.75
N TRP A 291 8.49 -2.49 16.86
CA TRP A 291 8.63 -1.58 15.73
C TRP A 291 10.06 -1.08 15.64
N HIS A 292 10.58 -1.03 14.42
CA HIS A 292 11.93 -0.56 14.16
C HIS A 292 12.05 0.07 12.77
N VAL A 293 13.12 0.84 12.61
CA VAL A 293 13.55 1.35 11.31
C VAL A 293 14.80 0.57 10.95
N ALA A 294 14.92 0.17 9.68
CA ALA A 294 16.10 -0.55 9.22
C ALA A 294 17.40 0.23 9.49
N THR A 295 18.52 -0.49 9.53
CA THR A 295 19.86 0.05 9.87
C THR A 295 19.86 0.91 11.15
N SER A 296 19.05 0.53 12.14
CA SER A 296 18.90 1.22 13.43
C SER A 296 18.58 2.71 13.32
N GLY A 297 17.86 3.09 12.25
CA GLY A 297 17.43 4.46 12.01
C GLY A 297 18.52 5.40 11.50
N LEU A 298 19.69 4.91 11.08
CA LEU A 298 20.80 5.77 10.61
C LEU A 298 20.38 6.72 9.48
N LEU A 299 19.63 6.21 8.49
CA LEU A 299 19.12 7.03 7.39
C LEU A 299 18.14 8.11 7.88
N LEU A 300 17.25 7.76 8.82
CA LEU A 300 16.29 8.69 9.42
C LEU A 300 17.00 9.80 10.20
N ARG A 301 18.03 9.45 10.98
CA ARG A 301 18.86 10.42 11.73
C ARG A 301 19.58 11.39 10.80
N ASN A 302 20.08 10.90 9.67
CA ASN A 302 20.73 11.74 8.66
C ASN A 302 19.75 12.63 7.89
N ALA A 303 18.51 12.16 7.68
CA ALA A 303 17.43 12.94 7.07
C ALA A 303 16.93 14.07 7.98
N HIS A 304 17.08 13.94 9.31
CA HIS A 304 16.66 14.95 10.26
C HIS A 304 17.51 16.22 10.18
N LYS A 305 16.85 17.36 9.93
CA LYS A 305 17.43 18.70 9.92
C LYS A 305 16.75 19.55 10.97
N VAL A 306 17.55 20.27 11.74
CA VAL A 306 17.07 21.21 12.76
C VAL A 306 17.63 22.60 12.49
N ILE A 307 16.77 23.62 12.59
CA ILE A 307 17.15 25.02 12.59
C ILE A 307 16.75 25.61 13.93
N ILE A 308 17.74 26.05 14.70
CA ILE A 308 17.48 26.75 15.96
C ILE A 308 16.98 28.17 15.65
N LYS A 309 15.88 28.58 16.28
CA LYS A 309 15.37 29.96 16.20
C LYS A 309 15.71 30.78 17.43
N ASN A 310 15.72 30.14 18.60
CA ASN A 310 16.14 30.75 19.85
C ASN A 310 16.72 29.65 20.74
N CYS A 311 18.04 29.63 20.93
CA CYS A 311 18.70 28.58 21.71
C CYS A 311 18.38 28.71 23.21
N LYS A 312 18.42 29.94 23.75
CA LYS A 312 18.13 30.21 25.16
C LYS A 312 16.70 29.84 25.55
N GLY A 313 15.75 30.18 24.69
CA GLY A 313 14.33 29.89 24.81
C GLY A 313 13.93 28.51 24.28
N GLN A 314 14.88 27.70 23.81
CA GLN A 314 14.67 26.33 23.35
C GLN A 314 13.64 26.17 22.20
N VAL A 315 13.62 27.13 21.28
CA VAL A 315 12.73 27.15 20.12
C VAL A 315 13.49 26.70 18.88
N HIS A 316 12.96 25.69 18.20
CA HIS A 316 13.56 25.12 16.99
C HIS A 316 12.50 24.86 15.92
N LEU A 317 12.98 24.78 14.69
CA LEU A 317 12.24 24.24 13.56
C LEU A 317 12.87 22.92 13.17
N ASP A 318 12.06 21.91 12.91
CA ASP A 318 12.49 20.60 12.48
C ASP A 318 11.89 20.23 11.12
N GLN A 319 12.66 19.48 10.35
CA GLN A 319 12.28 18.96 9.05
C GLN A 319 13.01 17.64 8.80
N PHE A 320 12.38 16.74 8.06
CA PHE A 320 13.04 15.54 7.53
C PHE A 320 13.17 15.69 6.01
N SER A 321 14.40 15.55 5.50
CA SER A 321 14.67 15.60 4.06
C SER A 321 14.42 14.26 3.40
N GLY A 322 13.90 14.27 2.17
CA GLY A 322 13.80 13.07 1.33
C GLY A 322 12.70 12.10 1.74
N THR A 323 11.56 12.60 2.25
CA THR A 323 10.37 11.75 2.45
C THR A 323 9.10 12.56 2.73
N ASN A 324 7.97 12.13 2.13
CA ASN A 324 6.60 12.54 2.48
C ASN A 324 5.78 11.38 3.12
N ASN A 325 6.45 10.29 3.51
CA ASN A 325 5.83 9.04 3.94
C ASN A 325 5.76 8.90 5.47
N PHE A 326 5.64 10.03 6.17
CA PHE A 326 5.46 10.10 7.62
C PHE A 326 4.46 11.21 7.95
N VAL A 327 4.03 11.24 9.22
CA VAL A 327 3.24 12.33 9.78
C VAL A 327 4.06 13.04 10.83
N LEU A 328 4.19 14.37 10.76
CA LEU A 328 4.80 15.15 11.84
C LEU A 328 3.74 15.60 12.84
N ARG A 329 4.03 15.46 14.14
CA ARG A 329 3.13 15.91 15.20
C ARG A 329 2.85 17.42 15.08
N GLY A 330 1.57 17.79 15.17
CA GLY A 330 1.13 19.19 15.10
C GLY A 330 0.96 19.74 13.67
N THR A 331 1.19 18.92 12.63
CA THR A 331 0.86 19.28 11.25
C THR A 331 -0.54 18.80 10.88
N HIS A 332 -1.25 19.57 10.03
CA HIS A 332 -2.51 19.11 9.45
C HIS A 332 -2.21 17.98 8.48
N TYR A 333 -2.51 16.76 8.93
CA TYR A 333 -2.30 15.57 8.14
C TYR A 333 -3.53 15.33 7.26
N ASN A 334 -3.39 15.60 5.96
CA ASN A 334 -4.33 15.08 4.97
C ASN A 334 -3.97 13.61 4.73
N ASP A 335 -4.91 12.73 5.11
CA ASP A 335 -4.88 11.25 5.03
C ASP A 335 -4.87 10.71 3.59
N SER A 336 -4.14 11.38 2.70
CA SER A 336 -4.01 11.01 1.29
C SER A 336 -2.89 10.00 1.08
N PHE A 337 -2.81 8.93 1.89
CA PHE A 337 -2.22 7.66 1.45
C PHE A 337 -3.16 6.96 0.46
N THR A 338 -3.75 7.73 -0.45
CA THR A 338 -4.62 7.23 -1.51
C THR A 338 -3.76 6.82 -2.69
N ASP A 339 -2.80 5.93 -2.42
CA ASP A 339 -2.23 5.10 -3.47
C ASP A 339 -3.37 4.33 -4.13
N LYS A 340 -3.26 4.18 -5.44
CA LYS A 340 -4.31 3.64 -6.31
C LYS A 340 -4.66 2.23 -5.86
N LEU A 341 -5.96 1.94 -5.70
CA LEU A 341 -6.40 0.57 -5.47
C LEU A 341 -6.19 -0.21 -6.77
N VAL A 342 -5.70 -1.44 -6.66
CA VAL A 342 -5.59 -2.34 -7.79
C VAL A 342 -6.96 -2.61 -8.43
N ALA A 343 -8.02 -2.59 -7.63
CA ALA A 343 -9.41 -2.68 -8.10
C ALA A 343 -9.91 -1.45 -8.89
N ASP A 344 -9.19 -0.32 -8.86
CA ASP A 344 -9.51 0.84 -9.69
C ASP A 344 -9.03 0.66 -11.14
N ASN A 345 -8.16 -0.33 -11.40
CA ASN A 345 -7.77 -0.67 -12.76
C ASN A 345 -8.97 -1.24 -13.54
N ASN A 346 -9.19 -0.76 -14.76
CA ASN A 346 -10.30 -1.17 -15.63
C ASN A 346 -10.41 -2.67 -15.90
N TYR A 347 -9.29 -3.38 -15.91
CA TYR A 347 -9.24 -4.81 -16.19
C TYR A 347 -9.41 -5.68 -14.95
N VAL A 348 -9.45 -5.09 -13.76
CA VAL A 348 -9.58 -5.82 -12.50
C VAL A 348 -11.03 -5.74 -12.02
N ARG A 349 -11.70 -6.90 -12.02
CA ARG A 349 -13.04 -7.06 -11.45
C ARG A 349 -13.00 -7.16 -9.93
N ARG A 350 -12.03 -7.93 -9.42
CA ARG A 350 -11.88 -8.20 -7.99
C ARG A 350 -10.46 -8.64 -7.68
N VAL A 351 -10.02 -8.36 -6.45
CA VAL A 351 -8.78 -8.88 -5.87
C VAL A 351 -9.12 -9.79 -4.69
N LYS A 352 -8.42 -10.92 -4.58
CA LYS A 352 -8.46 -11.79 -3.41
C LYS A 352 -7.03 -12.07 -2.96
N VAL A 353 -6.70 -11.72 -1.73
CA VAL A 353 -5.41 -12.06 -1.12
C VAL A 353 -5.60 -13.29 -0.24
N ASP A 354 -4.75 -14.30 -0.45
CA ASP A 354 -4.73 -15.53 0.33
C ASP A 354 -3.29 -15.76 0.83
N GLU A 355 -2.96 -15.11 1.94
CA GLU A 355 -1.62 -15.15 2.53
C GLU A 355 -1.19 -16.56 3.00
N PRO A 356 -2.05 -17.39 3.64
CA PRO A 356 -1.70 -18.76 4.02
C PRO A 356 -1.27 -19.62 2.83
N ASN A 357 -1.95 -19.47 1.69
CA ASN A 357 -1.59 -20.15 0.45
C ASN A 357 -0.54 -19.40 -0.37
N ARG A 358 -0.06 -18.24 0.12
CA ARG A 358 0.94 -17.37 -0.51
C ARG A 358 0.57 -16.96 -1.94
N VAL A 359 -0.71 -16.65 -2.17
CA VAL A 359 -1.20 -16.28 -3.52
C VAL A 359 -2.10 -15.06 -3.45
N VAL A 360 -1.90 -14.14 -4.39
CA VAL A 360 -2.88 -13.09 -4.72
C VAL A 360 -3.57 -13.46 -6.02
N THR A 361 -4.89 -13.49 -6.01
CA THR A 361 -5.72 -13.80 -7.19
C THR A 361 -6.38 -12.54 -7.70
N ILE A 362 -6.14 -12.23 -8.97
CA ILE A 362 -6.78 -11.14 -9.70
C ILE A 362 -7.83 -11.74 -10.62
N PHE A 363 -9.08 -11.31 -10.43
CA PHE A 363 -10.20 -11.64 -11.31
C PHE A 363 -10.29 -10.58 -12.38
N HIS A 364 -10.20 -10.99 -13.64
CA HIS A 364 -10.27 -10.06 -14.76
C HIS A 364 -11.72 -9.66 -15.07
N GLU A 365 -11.90 -8.38 -15.36
CA GLU A 365 -13.16 -7.83 -15.91
C GLU A 365 -13.28 -8.15 -17.40
N HIS A 366 -12.16 -8.11 -18.12
CA HIS A 366 -12.08 -8.40 -19.56
C HIS A 366 -11.13 -9.57 -19.79
N GLY A 367 -11.52 -10.53 -20.64
CA GLY A 367 -10.73 -11.74 -20.90
C GLY A 367 -10.21 -11.84 -22.33
N THR A 368 -9.25 -12.75 -22.54
CA THR A 368 -8.84 -13.16 -23.89
C THR A 368 -9.81 -14.15 -24.48
N THR A 369 -9.97 -14.12 -25.80
CA THR A 369 -10.81 -15.09 -26.53
C THR A 369 -10.11 -16.44 -26.60
N ALA A 370 -10.81 -17.50 -26.22
CA ALA A 370 -10.34 -18.88 -26.31
C ALA A 370 -10.83 -19.56 -27.59
N SER A 371 -9.91 -20.11 -28.38
CA SER A 371 -10.25 -20.97 -29.51
C SER A 371 -10.54 -22.38 -29.02
N ILE A 372 -11.78 -22.82 -29.19
CA ILE A 372 -12.27 -24.11 -28.74
C ILE A 372 -12.57 -24.98 -29.96
N TYR A 373 -12.01 -26.18 -29.97
CA TYR A 373 -12.25 -27.21 -30.98
C TYR A 373 -12.98 -28.37 -30.32
N LEU A 374 -14.20 -28.63 -30.79
CA LEU A 374 -15.03 -29.72 -30.32
C LEU A 374 -15.04 -30.83 -31.37
N LYS A 375 -14.63 -32.04 -31.00
CA LYS A 375 -14.81 -33.25 -31.81
C LYS A 375 -15.97 -34.08 -31.27
N THR A 376 -16.92 -34.42 -32.14
CA THR A 376 -18.11 -35.19 -31.80
C THR A 376 -18.34 -36.33 -32.79
N ASP A 377 -18.89 -37.44 -32.30
CA ASP A 377 -19.22 -38.63 -33.11
C ASP A 377 -20.49 -38.40 -33.98
N SER A 378 -21.25 -37.34 -33.72
CA SER A 378 -22.42 -36.96 -34.52
C SER A 378 -22.42 -35.46 -34.81
N ARG A 379 -23.07 -35.06 -35.91
CA ARG A 379 -23.09 -33.66 -36.35
C ARG A 379 -23.83 -32.79 -35.32
N PRO A 380 -23.17 -31.81 -34.69
CA PRO A 380 -23.82 -30.94 -33.72
C PRO A 380 -24.74 -29.96 -34.43
N ASN A 381 -25.94 -29.78 -33.88
CA ASN A 381 -26.84 -28.69 -34.25
C ASN A 381 -26.54 -27.48 -33.36
N LEU A 382 -26.26 -26.35 -33.98
CA LEU A 382 -25.84 -25.12 -33.31
C LEU A 382 -27.05 -24.22 -33.14
N THR A 383 -27.37 -23.90 -31.89
CA THR A 383 -28.48 -23.00 -31.55
C THR A 383 -27.92 -21.69 -31.06
N LYS A 384 -28.40 -20.57 -31.62
CA LYS A 384 -28.09 -19.23 -31.16
C LYS A 384 -29.35 -18.58 -30.57
N SER A 385 -29.21 -17.93 -29.43
CA SER A 385 -30.29 -17.23 -28.76
C SER A 385 -30.32 -15.76 -29.18
N GLN A 386 -31.52 -15.17 -29.21
CA GLN A 386 -31.65 -13.73 -29.44
C GLN A 386 -31.23 -12.95 -28.19
N SER A 387 -30.45 -11.88 -28.40
CA SER A 387 -30.07 -10.96 -27.32
C SER A 387 -31.16 -9.94 -27.06
N SER A 388 -31.15 -9.31 -25.89
CA SER A 388 -32.10 -8.24 -25.55
C SER A 388 -31.43 -7.11 -24.78
N LEU A 389 -31.92 -5.90 -24.99
CA LEU A 389 -31.57 -4.69 -24.24
C LEU A 389 -32.81 -3.82 -24.11
N SER A 390 -33.11 -3.33 -22.91
CA SER A 390 -34.23 -2.41 -22.70
C SER A 390 -33.81 -0.95 -22.86
N ASN A 391 -32.69 -0.57 -22.24
CA ASN A 391 -32.15 0.79 -22.27
C ASN A 391 -30.70 0.80 -21.79
N PHE A 392 -30.00 1.93 -21.93
CA PHE A 392 -28.68 2.14 -21.31
C PHE A 392 -28.47 3.59 -20.89
N THR A 393 -27.59 3.83 -19.94
CA THR A 393 -27.07 5.16 -19.56
C THR A 393 -25.58 5.08 -19.35
N GLY A 394 -24.87 6.22 -19.36
CA GLY A 394 -23.44 6.21 -19.09
C GLY A 394 -22.79 7.59 -19.14
N SER A 395 -21.49 7.60 -18.89
CA SER A 395 -20.60 8.76 -19.05
C SER A 395 -19.25 8.32 -19.61
N ILE A 396 -18.63 9.21 -20.40
CA ILE A 396 -17.24 9.05 -20.82
C ILE A 396 -16.38 9.81 -19.84
N THR A 397 -15.41 9.15 -19.22
CA THR A 397 -14.55 9.76 -18.21
C THR A 397 -13.08 9.66 -18.61
N LEU A 398 -12.35 10.78 -18.50
CA LEU A 398 -10.89 10.81 -18.45
C LEU A 398 -10.48 10.98 -16.98
N ASP A 399 -9.87 9.95 -16.41
CA ASP A 399 -9.46 9.95 -15.01
C ASP A 399 -8.12 10.69 -14.77
N HIS A 400 -7.76 10.85 -13.50
CA HIS A 400 -6.51 11.50 -13.07
C HIS A 400 -5.23 10.82 -13.57
N ASP A 401 -5.33 9.52 -13.93
CA ASP A 401 -4.22 8.69 -14.35
C ASP A 401 -4.11 8.63 -15.89
N GLY A 402 -4.98 9.35 -16.60
CA GLY A 402 -4.99 9.40 -18.06
C GLY A 402 -5.80 8.28 -18.73
N ASN A 403 -6.53 7.46 -17.98
CA ASN A 403 -7.37 6.40 -18.56
C ASN A 403 -8.67 6.99 -19.07
N ARG A 404 -9.00 6.66 -20.33
CA ARG A 404 -10.28 7.01 -20.96
C ARG A 404 -11.19 5.80 -20.94
N MET A 405 -12.37 5.97 -20.35
CA MET A 405 -13.33 4.89 -20.21
C MET A 405 -14.74 5.36 -20.49
N LEU A 406 -15.53 4.47 -21.06
CA LEU A 406 -16.97 4.56 -21.15
C LEU A 406 -17.55 3.74 -20.00
N ASN A 407 -18.10 4.44 -19.00
CA ASN A 407 -18.85 3.83 -17.91
C ASN A 407 -20.31 3.73 -18.34
N VAL A 408 -20.78 2.52 -18.68
CA VAL A 408 -22.15 2.30 -19.15
C VAL A 408 -22.86 1.33 -18.23
N THR A 409 -24.11 1.67 -17.92
CA THR A 409 -25.06 0.80 -17.25
C THR A 409 -26.12 0.38 -18.26
N PHE A 410 -26.24 -0.92 -18.45
CA PHE A 410 -27.23 -1.56 -19.31
C PHE A 410 -28.41 -1.99 -18.45
N PHE A 411 -29.62 -1.73 -18.94
CA PHE A 411 -30.86 -2.11 -18.26
C PHE A 411 -31.53 -3.27 -19.00
N GLY A 412 -31.97 -4.29 -18.27
CA GLY A 412 -32.64 -5.46 -18.80
C GLY A 412 -31.87 -6.14 -19.94
N VAL A 413 -30.55 -6.27 -19.79
CA VAL A 413 -29.67 -6.81 -20.82
C VAL A 413 -29.54 -8.33 -20.69
N LYS A 414 -29.49 -9.02 -21.82
CA LYS A 414 -29.24 -10.47 -21.93
C LYS A 414 -28.48 -10.75 -23.23
N GLY A 415 -27.43 -11.56 -23.15
CA GLY A 415 -26.67 -11.97 -24.31
C GLY A 415 -25.67 -10.93 -24.81
N THR A 416 -25.49 -10.84 -26.12
CA THR A 416 -24.45 -10.03 -26.76
C THR A 416 -25.03 -8.72 -27.30
N VAL A 417 -24.32 -7.61 -27.11
CA VAL A 417 -24.68 -6.31 -27.68
C VAL A 417 -23.49 -5.70 -28.42
N HIS A 418 -23.80 -5.04 -29.53
CA HIS A 418 -22.84 -4.32 -30.36
C HIS A 418 -22.93 -2.83 -30.06
N ILE A 419 -21.82 -2.21 -29.72
CA ILE A 419 -21.73 -0.81 -29.33
C ILE A 419 -20.95 -0.06 -30.41
N LYS A 420 -21.51 1.04 -30.91
CA LYS A 420 -20.88 1.93 -31.88
C LYS A 420 -20.94 3.36 -31.38
N MET A 421 -19.84 4.10 -31.53
CA MET A 421 -19.73 5.50 -31.15
C MET A 421 -19.54 6.35 -32.40
N PHE A 422 -20.17 7.51 -32.42
CA PHE A 422 -20.14 8.46 -33.52
C PHE A 422 -19.92 9.88 -33.01
N GLU A 423 -19.23 10.70 -33.78
CA GLU A 423 -19.07 12.13 -33.48
C GLU A 423 -20.37 12.91 -33.63
N ASN A 424 -21.27 12.44 -34.51
CA ASN A 424 -22.52 13.11 -34.85
C ASN A 424 -23.69 12.13 -34.85
N ASP A 425 -24.90 12.66 -34.60
CA ASP A 425 -26.17 11.92 -34.61
C ASP A 425 -26.54 11.33 -35.98
N ARG A 426 -25.99 11.87 -37.06
CA ARG A 426 -26.14 11.38 -38.44
C ARG A 426 -25.42 10.06 -38.73
N LYS A 427 -24.64 9.52 -37.77
CA LYS A 427 -23.92 8.24 -37.88
C LYS A 427 -23.01 8.13 -39.12
N THR A 428 -22.36 9.23 -39.52
CA THR A 428 -21.54 9.28 -40.75
C THR A 428 -20.28 8.43 -40.67
N VAL A 429 -19.55 8.53 -39.55
CA VAL A 429 -18.30 7.79 -39.31
C VAL A 429 -18.32 7.27 -37.89
N ALA A 430 -18.13 5.95 -37.73
CA ALA A 430 -17.98 5.34 -36.42
C ALA A 430 -16.54 5.60 -35.91
N THR A 431 -16.41 6.31 -34.79
CA THR A 431 -15.12 6.59 -34.16
C THR A 431 -14.58 5.39 -33.37
N PHE A 432 -15.50 4.56 -32.88
CA PHE A 432 -15.18 3.36 -32.11
C PHE A 432 -16.31 2.34 -32.22
N ALA A 433 -15.96 1.06 -32.17
CA ALA A 433 -16.92 -0.02 -32.10
C ALA A 433 -16.38 -1.16 -31.22
N CYS A 434 -17.24 -1.75 -30.40
CA CYS A 434 -16.90 -2.92 -29.60
C CYS A 434 -18.13 -3.81 -29.39
N THR A 435 -17.92 -4.99 -28.82
CA THR A 435 -18.99 -5.91 -28.44
C THR A 435 -18.89 -6.18 -26.95
N ALA A 436 -20.04 -6.14 -26.27
CA ALA A 436 -20.14 -6.49 -24.85
C ALA A 436 -21.01 -7.74 -24.73
N GLN A 437 -20.59 -8.66 -23.85
CA GLN A 437 -21.23 -9.96 -23.67
C GLN A 437 -21.75 -10.05 -22.24
N PHE A 438 -23.02 -10.40 -22.12
CA PHE A 438 -23.71 -10.55 -20.85
C PHE A 438 -24.20 -11.99 -20.69
N GLY A 439 -24.34 -12.40 -19.43
CA GLY A 439 -24.77 -13.75 -19.06
C GLY A 439 -26.17 -14.12 -19.56
N THR A 440 -26.62 -15.30 -19.13
CA THR A 440 -27.82 -15.94 -19.66
C THR A 440 -29.14 -15.36 -19.13
N THR A 441 -29.07 -14.64 -18.01
CA THR A 441 -30.23 -14.07 -17.33
C THR A 441 -30.37 -12.60 -17.65
N VAL A 442 -31.61 -12.14 -17.87
CA VAL A 442 -31.92 -10.72 -17.98
C VAL A 442 -31.57 -10.04 -16.65
N LYS A 443 -30.66 -9.08 -16.69
CA LYS A 443 -30.27 -8.30 -15.51
C LYS A 443 -29.87 -6.88 -15.91
N ASP A 444 -29.80 -6.01 -14.92
CA ASP A 444 -29.11 -4.74 -15.05
C ASP A 444 -27.63 -4.97 -14.75
N ASP A 445 -26.75 -4.44 -15.60
CA ASP A 445 -25.31 -4.66 -15.47
C ASP A 445 -24.51 -3.40 -15.82
N GLY A 446 -23.43 -3.17 -15.09
CA GLY A 446 -22.51 -2.07 -15.32
C GLY A 446 -21.24 -2.59 -15.97
N SER A 447 -20.73 -1.90 -16.99
CA SER A 447 -19.46 -2.25 -17.63
C SER A 447 -18.60 -1.02 -17.86
N ARG A 448 -17.28 -1.21 -17.75
CA ARG A 448 -16.27 -0.19 -18.01
C ARG A 448 -15.50 -0.56 -19.28
N ILE A 449 -15.68 0.22 -20.33
CA ILE A 449 -15.08 -0.05 -21.64
C ILE A 449 -13.96 0.95 -21.89
N SER A 450 -12.75 0.47 -22.17
CA SER A 450 -11.61 1.33 -22.48
C SER A 450 -11.77 1.99 -23.84
N LEU A 451 -11.47 3.28 -23.93
CA LEU A 451 -11.63 4.08 -25.14
C LEU A 451 -10.28 4.54 -25.73
N PRO A 452 -10.19 4.70 -27.06
CA PRO A 452 -9.01 5.28 -27.70
C PRO A 452 -8.85 6.77 -27.40
N ALA A 453 -7.61 7.27 -27.52
CA ALA A 453 -7.25 8.67 -27.29
C ALA A 453 -7.89 9.66 -28.28
N THR A 454 -8.47 9.17 -29.38
CA THR A 454 -9.19 9.96 -30.37
C THR A 454 -10.50 10.54 -29.83
N ILE A 455 -11.08 9.96 -28.77
CA ILE A 455 -12.33 10.43 -28.18
C ILE A 455 -12.02 11.48 -27.09
N THR A 456 -12.23 12.76 -27.40
CA THR A 456 -11.95 13.91 -26.52
C THR A 456 -13.19 14.72 -26.13
N GLN A 457 -14.37 14.29 -26.56
CA GLN A 457 -15.62 15.02 -26.37
C GLN A 457 -16.80 14.05 -26.24
N ALA A 458 -17.99 14.59 -25.96
CA ALA A 458 -19.22 13.82 -25.94
C ALA A 458 -19.42 13.07 -27.27
N GLN A 459 -19.93 11.85 -27.21
CA GLN A 459 -20.15 11.01 -28.39
C GLN A 459 -21.59 10.55 -28.44
N PHE A 460 -22.09 10.35 -29.66
CA PHE A 460 -23.36 9.70 -29.90
C PHE A 460 -23.14 8.18 -29.91
N VAL A 461 -23.60 7.52 -28.85
CA VAL A 461 -23.40 6.08 -28.65
C VAL A 461 -24.67 5.35 -29.04
N CYS A 462 -24.54 4.31 -29.85
CA CYS A 462 -25.61 3.44 -30.29
C CYS A 462 -25.33 2.00 -29.91
N ILE A 463 -26.34 1.31 -29.37
CA ILE A 463 -26.24 -0.08 -28.92
C ILE A 463 -27.31 -0.92 -29.61
N LEU A 464 -26.88 -2.00 -30.26
CA LEU A 464 -27.73 -2.94 -30.97
C LEU A 464 -27.57 -4.35 -30.36
N PRO A 465 -28.63 -4.96 -29.82
CA PRO A 465 -28.60 -6.36 -29.41
C PRO A 465 -28.34 -7.28 -30.61
N ASP A 466 -27.57 -8.34 -30.39
CA ASP A 466 -27.27 -9.31 -31.42
C ASP A 466 -28.52 -10.07 -31.90
N GLU A 467 -28.54 -10.45 -33.18
CA GLU A 467 -29.69 -11.07 -33.86
C GLU A 467 -31.00 -10.23 -33.84
N GLN A 468 -30.88 -8.90 -33.72
CA GLN A 468 -32.00 -7.97 -33.83
C GLN A 468 -31.89 -7.01 -35.03
N PRO A 469 -33.04 -6.58 -35.59
CA PRO A 469 -33.03 -5.60 -36.68
C PRO A 469 -32.52 -4.25 -36.20
N THR A 470 -31.86 -3.49 -37.08
CA THR A 470 -31.29 -2.16 -36.80
C THR A 470 -32.29 -1.15 -36.26
N LYS A 471 -33.60 -1.33 -36.50
CA LYS A 471 -34.66 -0.49 -35.91
C LYS A 471 -34.75 -0.57 -34.38
N LYS A 472 -34.21 -1.62 -33.76
CA LYS A 472 -34.14 -1.80 -32.30
C LYS A 472 -32.85 -1.24 -31.69
N GLU A 473 -32.03 -0.57 -32.48
CA GLU A 473 -30.85 0.14 -31.98
C GLU A 473 -31.29 1.32 -31.09
N ILE A 474 -30.70 1.41 -29.91
CA ILE A 474 -30.93 2.51 -28.96
C ILE A 474 -29.73 3.43 -29.04
N CYS A 475 -29.95 4.73 -29.26
CA CYS A 475 -28.86 5.72 -29.36
C CYS A 475 -29.06 6.88 -28.39
N LYS A 476 -27.97 7.36 -27.78
CA LYS A 476 -27.96 8.49 -26.85
C LYS A 476 -26.66 9.28 -26.93
N TRP A 477 -26.74 10.58 -26.66
CA TRP A 477 -25.57 11.39 -26.37
C TRP A 477 -25.03 11.06 -24.98
N ILE A 478 -23.74 10.73 -24.92
CA ILE A 478 -23.05 10.41 -23.67
C ILE A 478 -22.08 11.55 -23.36
N PRO A 479 -22.19 12.19 -22.17
CA PRO A 479 -21.35 13.32 -21.79
C PRO A 479 -19.89 12.89 -21.58
N TYR A 480 -18.97 13.84 -21.77
CA TYR A 480 -17.55 13.68 -21.52
C TYR A 480 -17.13 14.47 -20.28
N GLU A 481 -16.54 13.79 -19.31
CA GLU A 481 -16.07 14.35 -18.04
C GLU A 481 -14.56 14.15 -17.93
N GLU A 482 -13.82 15.24 -17.75
CA GLU A 482 -12.37 15.21 -17.62
C GLU A 482 -11.94 15.65 -16.23
N LYS A 483 -11.09 14.83 -15.60
CA LYS A 483 -10.45 15.15 -14.33
C LYS A 483 -9.02 15.59 -14.59
N ALA A 484 -8.62 16.72 -14.02
CA ALA A 484 -7.26 17.22 -14.11
C ALA A 484 -6.25 16.20 -13.57
N MET A 485 -5.09 16.06 -14.20
CA MET A 485 -4.03 15.16 -13.73
C MET A 485 -3.62 15.47 -12.28
N ARG A 486 -3.22 14.43 -11.53
CA ARG A 486 -2.68 14.61 -10.18
C ARG A 486 -1.41 15.44 -10.23
N ILE A 487 -1.39 16.55 -9.50
CA ILE A 487 -0.22 17.42 -9.35
C ILE A 487 0.69 16.80 -8.28
N PRO A 488 2.03 16.80 -8.48
CA PRO A 488 2.96 16.33 -7.46
C PRO A 488 2.79 17.09 -6.14
N ARG A 489 2.96 16.37 -5.03
CA ARG A 489 2.82 16.90 -3.67
C ARG A 489 3.89 17.98 -3.42
N GLN A 490 3.47 19.13 -2.89
CA GLN A 490 4.39 20.16 -2.41
C GLN A 490 5.09 19.66 -1.13
N GLU A 491 6.40 19.89 -1.01
CA GLU A 491 7.20 19.44 0.13
C GLU A 491 6.64 19.98 1.46
N HIS A 492 6.71 19.15 2.52
CA HIS A 492 6.26 19.53 3.85
C HIS A 492 6.98 20.78 4.37
N THR A 493 6.20 21.63 5.03
CA THR A 493 6.66 22.83 5.72
C THR A 493 7.37 22.47 7.03
N TRP A 494 8.33 23.31 7.45
CA TRP A 494 9.00 23.22 8.74
C TRP A 494 7.98 23.13 9.89
N SER A 495 8.10 22.14 10.78
CA SER A 495 7.34 22.11 12.03
C SER A 495 8.07 22.95 13.09
N LYS A 496 7.29 23.60 13.96
CA LYS A 496 7.82 24.40 15.07
C LYS A 496 7.75 23.58 16.36
N GLY A 497 8.91 23.26 16.91
CA GLY A 497 9.06 22.57 18.19
C GLY A 497 9.45 23.52 19.33
N HIS A 498 9.05 23.18 20.54
CA HIS A 498 9.60 23.73 21.77
C HIS A 498 10.15 22.58 22.60
N SER A 499 11.36 22.74 23.16
CA SER A 499 11.91 21.71 24.02
C SER A 499 11.13 21.62 25.34
N PRO A 500 11.10 20.43 25.98
CA PRO A 500 10.49 20.26 27.30
C PRO A 500 11.35 20.80 28.46
N CYS A 501 12.60 21.21 28.23
CA CYS A 501 13.43 21.78 29.30
C CYS A 501 13.22 23.29 29.42
N SER A 502 13.27 23.79 30.65
CA SER A 502 13.25 25.24 30.88
C SER A 502 14.58 25.87 30.48
N SER A 503 14.57 27.17 30.14
CA SER A 503 15.80 27.92 29.82
C SER A 503 16.82 27.88 30.96
N ALA A 504 16.37 27.79 32.20
CA ALA A 504 17.19 27.68 33.41
C ALA A 504 17.76 26.27 33.65
N GLU A 505 17.21 25.22 33.05
CA GLU A 505 17.74 23.85 33.15
C GLU A 505 18.74 23.55 32.04
N CYS A 506 18.45 23.99 30.81
CA CYS A 506 19.28 23.70 29.64
C CYS A 506 20.40 24.73 29.41
N ASN A 507 20.16 25.99 29.80
CA ASN A 507 21.12 27.11 29.67
C ASN A 507 21.18 27.95 30.97
N GLY A 508 20.92 27.33 32.12
CA GLY A 508 20.98 28.02 33.40
C GLY A 508 22.41 28.28 33.86
N MET A 509 22.67 29.51 34.29
CA MET A 509 23.93 29.88 34.93
C MET A 509 24.01 29.22 36.31
N THR A 510 24.89 28.23 36.47
CA THR A 510 25.36 27.80 37.79
C THR A 510 26.25 28.91 38.33
N ARG A 511 25.87 29.52 39.47
CA ARG A 511 26.51 30.69 40.10
C ARG A 511 27.98 30.43 40.49
N GLY A 512 28.89 30.43 39.51
CA GLY A 512 30.34 30.34 39.68
C GLY A 512 31.03 31.69 39.45
N PRO A 513 32.15 32.00 40.12
CA PRO A 513 32.91 33.24 39.92
C PRO A 513 33.48 33.40 38.49
N SER A 514 33.64 32.30 37.75
CA SER A 514 34.16 32.27 36.38
C SER A 514 33.23 32.91 35.35
N GLU A 515 31.92 32.93 35.59
CA GLU A 515 30.93 33.45 34.62
C GLU A 515 30.51 34.92 34.89
N TRP A 516 30.97 35.55 35.99
CA TRP A 516 30.73 36.98 36.24
C TRP A 516 31.53 37.88 35.29
N PHE A 517 32.62 37.34 34.74
CA PHE A 517 33.46 38.03 33.80
C PHE A 517 33.91 37.10 32.66
N PRO A 518 33.02 36.78 31.70
CA PRO A 518 33.35 35.93 30.56
C PRO A 518 34.51 36.47 29.70
N TRP A 519 34.77 37.77 29.80
CA TRP A 519 35.83 38.50 29.11
C TRP A 519 37.18 38.50 29.85
N LEU A 520 37.22 38.03 31.11
CA LEU A 520 38.44 38.06 31.93
C LEU A 520 39.26 36.78 31.82
N VAL A 521 38.64 35.58 31.86
CA VAL A 521 39.35 34.30 31.73
C VAL A 521 38.39 33.19 31.30
N ASP A 522 38.60 32.63 30.10
CA ASP A 522 37.94 31.39 29.67
C ASP A 522 38.81 30.19 30.10
N PHE A 523 38.52 29.62 31.27
CA PHE A 523 39.32 28.52 31.84
C PHE A 523 39.21 27.22 31.03
N ASP A 524 38.12 27.01 30.29
CA ASP A 524 37.92 25.82 29.45
C ASP A 524 38.79 25.89 28.18
N TYR A 525 38.99 27.09 27.62
CA TYR A 525 39.98 27.33 26.56
C TYR A 525 41.40 27.04 27.04
N LEU A 526 41.76 27.48 28.26
CA LEU A 526 43.09 27.29 28.86
C LEU A 526 43.42 25.84 29.18
N GLN A 527 42.42 25.00 29.47
CA GLN A 527 42.63 23.59 29.80
C GLN A 527 42.74 22.69 28.56
N SER A 528 42.25 23.15 27.40
CA SER A 528 42.22 22.37 26.15
C SER A 528 43.41 22.60 25.21
N HIS A 529 44.26 23.61 25.45
CA HIS A 529 45.45 23.90 24.63
C HIS A 529 46.72 24.00 25.48
N ASN A 530 47.80 23.33 25.07
CA ASN A 530 49.12 23.41 25.70
C ASN A 530 49.58 24.87 25.78
N LEU A 531 49.65 25.42 26.99
CA LEU A 531 49.91 26.84 27.26
C LEU A 531 51.26 27.30 26.69
N GLY A 532 51.23 28.14 25.66
CA GLY A 532 52.41 28.85 25.15
C GLY A 532 52.84 30.01 26.07
N PHE A 533 54.12 30.37 26.04
CA PHE A 533 54.71 31.41 26.90
C PHE A 533 54.02 32.79 26.80
N GLY A 534 53.43 33.11 25.63
CA GLY A 534 52.70 34.37 25.41
C GLY A 534 51.37 34.46 26.15
N GLU A 535 50.71 33.34 26.44
CA GLU A 535 49.43 33.31 27.18
C GLU A 535 49.66 33.51 28.68
N TRP A 536 50.74 32.94 29.24
CA TRP A 536 51.16 33.17 30.63
C TRP A 536 51.51 34.63 30.91
N ALA A 537 52.13 35.32 29.94
CA ALA A 537 52.44 36.75 30.06
C ALA A 537 51.17 37.62 30.15
N LYS A 538 50.11 37.29 29.40
CA LYS A 538 48.83 38.01 29.45
C LYS A 538 48.11 37.79 30.78
N ILE A 539 48.09 36.55 31.29
CA ILE A 539 47.52 36.26 32.61
C ILE A 539 48.29 37.01 33.71
N GLY A 540 49.64 37.00 33.65
CA GLY A 540 50.47 37.75 34.58
C GLY A 540 50.20 39.26 34.56
N LEU A 541 50.03 39.84 33.37
CA LEU A 541 49.69 41.26 33.21
C LEU A 541 48.32 41.58 33.83
N HIS A 542 47.32 40.73 33.62
CA HIS A 542 45.98 40.94 34.18
C HIS A 542 45.95 40.80 35.70
N VAL A 543 46.65 39.83 36.27
CA VAL A 543 46.78 39.68 37.73
C VAL A 543 47.47 40.90 38.33
N ALA A 544 48.52 41.42 37.69
CA ALA A 544 49.19 42.64 38.13
C ALA A 544 48.27 43.86 38.07
N LEU A 545 47.46 44.00 37.01
CA LEU A 545 46.50 45.09 36.85
C LEU A 545 45.40 45.04 37.92
N ILE A 546 44.87 43.86 38.21
CA ILE A 546 43.91 43.65 39.30
C ILE A 546 44.55 44.01 40.64
N ALA A 547 45.78 43.55 40.91
CA ALA A 547 46.48 43.91 42.14
C ALA A 547 46.65 45.42 42.31
N VAL A 548 47.02 46.14 41.24
CA VAL A 548 47.16 47.61 41.24
C VAL A 548 45.81 48.30 41.48
N VAL A 549 44.74 47.86 40.81
CA VAL A 549 43.39 48.41 41.02
C VAL A 549 42.89 48.15 42.43
N THR A 550 43.14 46.95 42.97
CA THR A 550 42.76 46.59 44.35
C THR A 550 43.52 47.46 45.35
N LEU A 551 44.81 47.70 45.11
CA LEU A 551 45.65 48.54 45.97
C LEU A 551 45.23 50.01 45.92
N LEU A 552 44.87 50.52 44.72
CA LEU A 552 44.26 51.84 44.55
C LEU A 552 42.91 51.94 45.26
N LEU A 553 42.07 50.91 45.18
CA LEU A 553 40.77 50.88 45.86
C LEU A 553 40.93 50.85 47.38
N ILE A 554 41.88 50.07 47.91
CA ILE A 554 42.25 50.06 49.32
C ILE A 554 42.78 51.44 49.74
N LEU A 555 43.61 52.09 48.93
CA LEU A 555 44.09 53.45 49.21
C LEU A 555 42.95 54.48 49.22
N VAL A 556 42.03 54.43 48.27
CA VAL A 556 40.86 55.31 48.24
C VAL A 556 39.95 55.05 49.45
N LEU A 557 39.73 53.79 49.82
CA LEU A 557 38.93 53.43 50.99
C LEU A 557 39.59 53.89 52.29
N THR A 558 40.89 53.64 52.47
CA THR A 558 41.62 53.94 53.72
C THR A 558 42.06 55.40 53.86
N LYS A 559 42.31 56.11 52.76
CA LYS A 559 42.82 57.49 52.78
C LYS A 559 41.78 58.54 52.41
N CYS A 560 40.75 58.19 51.65
CA CYS A 560 39.71 59.15 51.26
C CYS A 560 38.39 58.87 51.99
N LEU A 561 37.83 57.66 51.86
CA LEU A 561 36.49 57.36 52.35
C LEU A 561 36.42 57.18 53.87
N ILE A 562 37.37 56.46 54.49
CA ILE A 562 37.39 56.25 55.95
C ILE A 562 37.59 57.59 56.71
N PRO A 563 38.50 58.50 56.32
CA PRO A 563 38.62 59.81 56.97
C PRO A 563 37.40 60.71 56.74
N LEU A 564 36.80 60.69 55.54
CA LEU A 564 35.56 61.43 55.25
C LEU A 564 34.35 60.89 56.03
N ALA A 565 34.28 59.58 56.26
CA ALA A 565 33.26 58.96 57.10
C ALA A 565 33.48 59.26 58.59
N CYS A 566 34.74 59.27 59.07
CA CYS A 566 35.06 59.67 60.44
C CYS A 566 34.85 61.16 60.72
N CYS A 567 34.94 62.03 59.70
CA CYS A 567 34.65 63.46 59.83
C CYS A 567 33.16 63.79 59.69
N SER A 568 32.35 62.96 59.01
CA SER A 568 30.90 63.17 58.84
C SER A 568 30.04 62.46 59.89
N LEU A 569 30.54 61.38 60.50
CA LEU A 569 29.90 60.64 61.59
C LEU A 569 30.79 60.72 62.84
N SER A 570 30.52 61.70 63.70
CA SER A 570 31.18 61.92 65.00
C SER A 570 31.09 60.69 65.93
N ILE A 571 31.99 59.71 65.77
CA ILE A 571 32.07 58.53 66.65
C ILE A 571 33.52 58.39 67.16
N PRO A 572 33.75 58.44 68.49
CA PRO A 572 35.10 58.44 69.06
C PRO A 572 35.54 57.00 69.38
N PHE A 573 36.25 56.32 68.49
CA PHE A 573 37.03 55.13 68.87
C PHE A 573 38.21 54.93 67.91
N CYS A 574 39.41 55.28 68.37
CA CYS A 574 40.67 54.54 68.15
C CYS A 574 41.85 55.34 68.75
N ARG A 575 41.98 55.30 70.07
CA ARG A 575 43.23 55.60 70.77
C ARG A 575 43.72 54.31 71.41
N GLY A 576 44.78 53.74 70.86
CA GLY A 576 45.50 52.61 71.43
C GLY A 576 46.56 52.20 70.41
N GLY A 577 47.85 52.22 70.66
CA GLY A 577 48.65 52.45 71.86
C GLY A 577 50.02 51.86 71.54
N LYS A 578 51.11 52.40 72.09
CA LYS A 578 52.37 51.67 72.30
C LYS A 578 53.35 52.53 73.11
N LYS A 579 53.60 52.10 74.35
CA LYS A 579 54.88 52.30 75.06
C LYS A 579 55.82 51.15 74.68
N PRO A 580 57.14 51.38 74.71
CA PRO A 580 57.99 50.68 75.68
C PRO A 580 58.99 51.67 76.35
N SER A 581 59.20 51.63 77.67
CA SER A 581 60.13 50.77 78.44
C SER A 581 61.42 51.51 78.75
N LYS A 582 61.67 51.70 80.05
CA LYS A 582 62.90 52.26 80.65
C LYS A 582 64.10 51.34 80.39
N TYR A 583 65.26 51.91 80.09
CA TYR A 583 66.37 52.02 81.04
C TYR A 583 67.09 53.34 80.80
#